data_AF-A0A8S9IJV9-F1
#
_entry.id   AF-A0A8S9IJV9-F1
#
_cell.length_a   1.000
_cell.length_b   1.000
_cell.length_c   1.000
_cell.angle_alpha   90.00
_cell.angle_beta   90.00
_cell.angle_gamma   90.00
#
_symmetry.space_group_name_H-M   'P 1'
#
loop_
_entity.id
_entity.type
_entity.pdbx_description
1 polymer ?
#
loop_
_entity_poly.entity_id
_entity_poly.type
_entity_poly.pdbx_seq_one_letter_code
_entity_poly.pdbx_strand_id
1 'polypeptide(L)'
;MSSAEINKNEVDIVIGALNADLTQFLNSWKPFFSGFHLIIVKDPELKDDLNIPEGFDVDVYSKPDIEKVVGAANSAMFSGYSCRYFGYLVSKKKYIVSIDDDCVPAKDPKGVLVDAVSQHVTNLENPATPLFFNTLYDPYCEGADFVRGYPFSLRSGVPCAASCGLWLNLADLDAKGNDTSEVVSNRGFIPPALGVLCLFSKSKEQMPFKKICNGTFFNTDMFERLVCGY
;
A
#
# COMPACT_ATOMS: atom_id res chain seq x y z
N MET A 1 -9.08 -13.66 20.98
CA MET A 1 -9.01 -14.13 19.58
C MET A 1 -7.60 -14.67 19.39
N SER A 2 -7.43 -15.92 18.96
CA SER A 2 -6.08 -16.41 18.62
C SER A 2 -5.62 -15.62 17.40
N SER A 3 -4.53 -14.89 17.52
CA SER A 3 -3.82 -14.36 16.36
C SER A 3 -3.45 -15.56 15.50
N ALA A 4 -4.13 -15.75 14.37
CA ALA A 4 -3.65 -16.70 13.38
C ALA A 4 -2.20 -16.30 13.06
N GLU A 5 -1.27 -17.22 13.30
CA GLU A 5 0.13 -16.96 13.04
C GLU A 5 0.32 -16.90 11.53
N ILE A 6 0.60 -15.70 11.01
CA ILE A 6 0.72 -15.49 9.57
C ILE A 6 1.93 -16.25 9.06
N ASN A 7 1.72 -17.02 8.00
CA ASN A 7 2.82 -17.67 7.29
C ASN A 7 3.65 -16.61 6.56
N LYS A 8 4.72 -16.14 7.21
CA LYS A 8 5.61 -15.10 6.64
C LYS A 8 6.25 -15.53 5.32
N ASN A 9 6.36 -16.83 5.07
CA ASN A 9 6.88 -17.36 3.81
C ASN A 9 5.94 -17.14 2.62
N GLU A 10 4.69 -16.73 2.85
CA GLU A 10 3.69 -16.41 1.83
C GLU A 10 3.54 -14.91 1.55
N VAL A 11 4.34 -14.06 2.19
CA VAL A 11 4.22 -12.60 2.12
C VAL A 11 5.54 -11.96 1.64
N ASP A 12 5.47 -11.07 0.66
CA ASP A 12 6.53 -10.09 0.36
C ASP A 12 6.08 -8.71 0.83
N ILE A 13 7.00 -7.95 1.45
CA ILE A 13 6.81 -6.52 1.71
C ILE A 13 7.48 -5.74 0.57
N VAL A 14 6.75 -4.87 -0.11
CA VAL A 14 7.23 -4.07 -1.23
C VAL A 14 7.36 -2.60 -0.82
N ILE A 15 8.51 -1.99 -1.09
CA ILE A 15 8.78 -0.58 -0.81
C ILE A 15 9.29 0.08 -2.08
N GLY A 16 8.64 1.17 -2.51
CA GLY A 16 9.19 2.06 -3.52
C GLY A 16 10.06 3.10 -2.81
N ALA A 17 11.37 3.08 -3.04
CA ALA A 17 12.31 3.97 -2.38
C ALA A 17 12.48 5.27 -3.19
N LEU A 18 11.87 6.35 -2.70
CA LEU A 18 12.00 7.71 -3.21
C LEU A 18 13.11 8.48 -2.47
N ASN A 19 13.47 8.00 -1.28
CA ASN A 19 14.54 8.53 -0.45
C ASN A 19 15.72 7.55 -0.43
N ALA A 20 16.94 8.09 -0.49
CA ALA A 20 18.15 7.28 -0.47
C ALA A 20 18.42 6.67 0.91
N ASP A 21 18.17 7.40 1.99
CA ASP A 21 18.42 6.90 3.34
C ASP A 21 17.16 6.25 3.94
N LEU A 22 17.14 4.92 3.94
CA LEU A 22 16.05 4.11 4.49
C LEU A 22 16.30 3.71 5.94
N THR A 23 17.36 4.21 6.58
CA THR A 23 17.77 3.81 7.93
C THR A 23 16.69 4.06 8.98
N GLN A 24 16.15 5.28 9.03
CA GLN A 24 15.12 5.62 10.01
C GLN A 24 13.84 4.82 9.77
N PHE A 25 13.41 4.75 8.51
CA PHE A 25 12.23 4.00 8.07
C PHE A 25 12.33 2.53 8.49
N LEU A 26 13.34 1.81 8.00
CA LEU A 26 13.49 0.37 8.26
C LEU A 26 13.71 0.06 9.74
N ASN A 27 14.45 0.89 10.47
CA ASN A 27 14.61 0.68 11.92
C ASN A 27 13.29 0.87 12.68
N SER A 28 12.45 1.83 12.28
CA SER A 28 11.13 2.03 12.91
C SER A 28 10.19 0.84 12.66
N TRP A 29 10.29 0.21 11.49
CA TRP A 29 9.50 -0.95 11.08
C TRP A 29 10.11 -2.30 11.47
N LYS A 30 11.34 -2.33 11.99
CA LYS A 30 12.08 -3.55 12.34
C LYS A 30 11.29 -4.58 13.14
N PRO A 31 10.48 -4.20 14.17
CA PRO A 31 9.67 -5.17 14.91
C PRO A 31 8.69 -5.97 14.04
N PHE A 32 8.26 -5.40 12.91
CA PHE A 32 7.28 -6.00 12.00
C PHE A 32 7.95 -6.60 10.76
N PHE A 33 9.04 -6.02 10.25
CA PHE A 33 9.65 -6.41 8.98
C PHE A 33 10.64 -7.58 9.08
N SER A 34 11.36 -7.75 10.20
CA SER A 34 12.50 -8.68 10.29
C SER A 34 12.20 -10.17 10.06
N GLY A 35 10.93 -10.57 9.95
CA GLY A 35 10.54 -11.95 9.61
C GLY A 35 10.03 -12.14 8.19
N PHE A 36 9.97 -11.09 7.38
CA PHE A 36 9.47 -11.11 6.01
C PHE A 36 10.60 -10.87 5.02
N HIS A 37 10.38 -11.27 3.78
CA HIS A 37 11.22 -10.87 2.66
C HIS A 37 10.78 -9.49 2.16
N LEU A 38 11.75 -8.60 1.91
CA LEU A 38 11.53 -7.24 1.44
C LEU A 38 11.97 -7.13 -0.02
N ILE A 39 11.13 -6.48 -0.83
CA ILE A 39 11.45 -6.07 -2.19
C ILE A 39 11.49 -4.55 -2.20
N ILE A 40 12.69 -3.99 -2.33
CA ILE A 40 12.89 -2.55 -2.42
C ILE A 40 13.12 -2.19 -3.89
N VAL A 41 12.25 -1.36 -4.45
CA VAL A 41 12.42 -0.81 -5.80
C VAL A 41 12.94 0.61 -5.67
N LYS A 42 14.19 0.82 -6.08
CA LYS A 42 14.78 2.16 -6.17
C LYS A 42 14.09 2.93 -7.29
N ASP A 43 13.57 4.12 -6.99
CA ASP A 43 13.03 5.00 -8.02
C ASP A 43 14.08 5.25 -9.12
N PRO A 44 13.78 5.01 -10.40
CA PRO A 44 14.66 5.33 -11.52
C PRO A 44 15.19 6.76 -11.56
N GLU A 45 14.50 7.71 -10.93
CA GLU A 45 14.91 9.12 -10.85
C GLU A 45 15.83 9.42 -9.65
N LEU A 46 15.88 8.54 -8.65
CA LEU A 46 16.76 8.67 -7.48
C LEU A 46 18.22 8.37 -7.87
N LYS A 47 19.06 9.40 -7.81
CA LYS A 47 20.47 9.30 -8.24
C LYS A 47 21.35 8.63 -7.18
N ASP A 48 21.15 9.00 -5.92
CA ASP A 48 21.97 8.53 -4.81
C ASP A 48 21.75 7.04 -4.55
N ASP A 49 22.77 6.37 -4.03
CA ASP A 49 22.67 4.96 -3.65
C ASP A 49 21.85 4.78 -2.38
N LEU A 50 21.13 3.67 -2.31
CA LEU A 50 20.29 3.37 -1.14
C LEU A 50 21.16 3.00 0.05
N ASN A 51 20.89 3.63 1.20
CA ASN A 51 21.41 3.24 2.50
C ASN A 51 20.35 2.38 3.21
N ILE A 52 20.65 1.09 3.32
CA ILE A 52 19.77 0.08 3.92
C ILE A 52 20.49 -0.50 5.14
N PRO A 53 19.92 -0.41 6.36
CA PRO A 53 20.51 -0.97 7.56
C PRO A 53 20.54 -2.51 7.52
N GLU A 54 21.45 -3.12 8.27
CA GLU A 54 21.56 -4.58 8.36
C GLU A 54 20.39 -5.24 9.13
N GLY A 55 20.21 -6.55 8.88
CA GLY A 55 19.24 -7.40 9.59
C GLY A 55 17.87 -7.51 8.90
N PHE A 56 17.84 -7.30 7.59
CA PHE A 56 16.66 -7.47 6.73
C PHE A 56 17.00 -8.44 5.58
N ASP A 57 16.06 -9.31 5.24
CA ASP A 57 16.12 -10.16 4.04
C ASP A 57 15.57 -9.35 2.86
N VAL A 58 16.46 -8.83 2.00
CA VAL A 58 16.09 -7.81 1.01
C VAL A 58 16.65 -8.10 -0.38
N ASP A 59 15.76 -8.00 -1.37
CA ASP A 59 16.10 -7.84 -2.78
C ASP A 59 15.92 -6.37 -3.18
N VAL A 60 16.94 -5.79 -3.82
CA VAL A 60 16.90 -4.41 -4.33
C VAL A 60 16.85 -4.44 -5.85
N TYR A 61 15.89 -3.72 -6.42
CA TYR A 61 15.73 -3.55 -7.87
C TYR A 61 15.95 -2.10 -8.27
N SER A 62 16.75 -1.91 -9.32
CA SER A 62 17.12 -0.61 -9.88
C SER A 62 16.58 -0.44 -11.30
N LYS A 63 16.75 0.75 -11.89
CA LYS A 63 16.34 1.03 -13.27
C LYS A 63 16.84 -0.03 -14.29
N PRO A 64 18.12 -0.45 -14.29
CA PRO A 64 18.58 -1.56 -15.14
C PRO A 64 17.77 -2.86 -14.99
N ASP A 65 17.38 -3.22 -13.77
CA ASP A 65 16.60 -4.43 -13.50
C ASP A 65 15.17 -4.31 -14.04
N ILE A 66 14.56 -3.12 -13.87
CA ILE A 66 13.26 -2.78 -14.44
C ILE A 66 13.32 -2.90 -15.96
N GLU A 67 14.28 -2.24 -16.60
CA GLU A 67 14.47 -2.25 -18.05
C GLU A 67 14.70 -3.66 -18.61
N LYS A 68 15.41 -4.50 -17.87
CA LYS A 68 15.65 -5.90 -18.23
C LYS A 68 14.36 -6.73 -18.28
N VAL A 69 13.40 -6.44 -17.41
CA VAL A 69 12.15 -7.23 -17.30
C VAL A 69 11.04 -6.68 -18.19
N VAL A 70 10.85 -5.35 -18.21
CA VAL A 70 9.74 -4.70 -18.92
C VAL A 70 10.13 -4.06 -20.24
N GLY A 71 11.43 -3.93 -20.52
CA GLY A 71 11.99 -3.22 -21.67
C GLY A 71 12.10 -1.71 -21.42
N ALA A 72 13.13 -1.08 -21.99
CA ALA A 72 13.40 0.35 -21.83
C ALA A 72 12.24 1.27 -22.25
N ALA A 73 11.43 0.85 -23.23
CA ALA A 73 10.26 1.63 -23.65
C ALA A 73 9.15 1.71 -22.58
N ASN A 74 9.09 0.76 -21.64
CA ASN A 74 8.06 0.67 -20.61
C ASN A 74 8.58 1.02 -19.22
N SER A 75 9.89 1.17 -19.02
CA SER A 75 10.49 1.41 -17.70
C SER A 75 10.05 2.74 -17.08
N ALA A 76 9.70 3.73 -17.92
CA ALA A 76 9.17 5.02 -17.48
C ALA A 76 7.83 4.92 -16.72
N MET A 77 7.10 3.81 -16.84
CA MET A 77 5.86 3.58 -16.07
C MET A 77 6.12 3.19 -14.60
N PHE A 78 7.39 3.02 -14.22
CA PHE A 78 7.83 2.58 -12.90
C PHE A 78 8.72 3.65 -12.24
N SER A 79 8.28 4.92 -12.22
CA SER A 79 8.96 6.04 -11.57
C SER A 79 8.12 6.72 -10.48
N GLY A 80 8.77 7.45 -9.58
CA GLY A 80 8.10 8.01 -8.40
C GLY A 80 7.36 6.92 -7.62
N TYR A 81 6.20 7.24 -7.05
CA TYR A 81 5.40 6.25 -6.30
C TYR A 81 5.02 5.01 -7.13
N SER A 82 4.95 5.10 -8.46
CA SER A 82 4.60 3.93 -9.30
C SER A 82 5.70 2.87 -9.39
N CYS A 83 6.94 3.18 -9.01
CA CYS A 83 8.06 2.23 -9.08
C CYS A 83 7.78 0.94 -8.28
N ARG A 84 7.07 1.03 -7.15
CA ARG A 84 6.66 -0.13 -6.32
C ARG A 84 5.87 -1.19 -7.08
N TYR A 85 5.16 -0.81 -8.14
CA TYR A 85 4.41 -1.77 -8.98
C TYR A 85 5.33 -2.78 -9.66
N PHE A 86 6.61 -2.46 -9.84
CA PHE A 86 7.60 -3.42 -10.27
C PHE A 86 7.79 -4.54 -9.24
N GLY A 87 7.80 -4.20 -7.95
CA GLY A 87 7.81 -5.17 -6.85
C GLY A 87 6.62 -6.13 -6.92
N TYR A 88 5.44 -5.63 -7.33
CA TYR A 88 4.27 -6.48 -7.51
C TYR A 88 4.42 -7.47 -8.66
N LEU A 89 5.10 -7.06 -9.72
CA LEU A 89 5.40 -7.88 -10.88
C LEU A 89 6.39 -9.00 -10.55
N VAL A 90 7.47 -8.70 -9.82
CA VAL A 90 8.57 -9.66 -9.57
C VAL A 90 8.34 -10.56 -8.36
N SER A 91 7.53 -10.14 -7.38
CA SER A 91 7.15 -10.96 -6.24
C SER A 91 6.60 -12.33 -6.69
N LYS A 92 6.90 -13.39 -5.94
CA LYS A 92 6.35 -14.74 -6.20
C LYS A 92 5.44 -15.23 -5.08
N LYS A 93 5.31 -14.43 -4.02
CA LYS A 93 4.54 -14.75 -2.82
C LYS A 93 3.05 -14.58 -3.07
N LYS A 94 2.25 -15.25 -2.25
CA LYS A 94 0.79 -15.25 -2.33
C LYS A 94 0.23 -13.86 -2.02
N TYR A 95 0.80 -13.21 -1.01
CA TYR A 95 0.43 -11.88 -0.56
C TYR A 95 1.57 -10.89 -0.81
N ILE A 96 1.19 -9.69 -1.21
CA ILE A 96 2.07 -8.53 -1.26
C ILE A 96 1.52 -7.49 -0.30
N VAL A 97 2.40 -6.90 0.50
CA VAL A 97 2.11 -5.76 1.37
C VAL A 97 3.03 -4.61 0.97
N SER A 98 2.49 -3.50 0.49
CA SER A 98 3.22 -2.34 0.02
C SER A 98 3.19 -1.21 1.03
N ILE A 99 4.36 -0.67 1.36
CA ILE A 99 4.54 0.41 2.35
C ILE A 99 5.37 1.53 1.72
N ASP A 100 4.98 2.79 1.96
CA ASP A 100 5.76 3.95 1.53
C ASP A 100 6.98 4.16 2.43
N ASP A 101 8.08 4.61 1.84
CA ASP A 101 9.38 4.71 2.50
C ASP A 101 9.50 5.88 3.50
N ASP A 102 8.49 6.75 3.54
CA ASP A 102 8.35 7.88 4.47
C ASP A 102 7.30 7.62 5.58
N CYS A 103 6.73 6.43 5.62
CA CYS A 103 5.73 6.03 6.61
C CYS A 103 6.36 5.51 7.92
N VAL A 104 5.64 5.65 9.03
CA VAL A 104 6.05 5.08 10.33
C VAL A 104 4.92 4.21 10.91
N PRO A 105 5.22 3.17 11.71
CA PRO A 105 4.18 2.33 12.25
C PRO A 105 3.22 3.13 13.14
N ALA A 106 1.93 2.98 12.89
CA ALA A 106 0.89 3.62 13.67
C ALA A 106 0.88 3.13 15.13
N LYS A 107 0.37 3.96 16.03
CA LYS A 107 0.11 3.59 17.43
C LYS A 107 -1.38 3.57 17.72
N ASP A 108 -1.82 2.59 18.50
CA ASP A 108 -3.17 2.55 19.01
C ASP A 108 -3.40 3.65 20.08
N PRO A 109 -4.63 3.87 20.58
CA PRO A 109 -4.90 4.85 21.64
C PRO A 109 -4.16 4.61 22.96
N LYS A 110 -3.57 3.43 23.15
CA LYS A 110 -2.75 3.08 24.32
C LYS A 110 -1.26 3.28 24.06
N GLY A 111 -0.88 3.76 22.88
CA GLY A 111 0.50 4.01 22.46
C GLY A 111 1.24 2.75 21.98
N VAL A 112 0.54 1.63 21.79
CA VAL A 112 1.12 0.37 21.33
C VAL A 112 1.23 0.39 19.80
N LEU A 113 2.37 -0.02 19.26
CA LEU A 113 2.57 -0.09 17.82
C LEU A 113 1.60 -1.12 17.18
N VAL A 114 1.00 -0.74 16.06
CA VAL A 114 0.07 -1.57 15.31
C VAL A 114 0.83 -2.38 14.27
N ASP A 115 0.68 -3.71 14.32
CA ASP A 115 1.20 -4.61 13.28
C ASP A 115 0.30 -4.57 12.04
N ALA A 116 0.55 -3.57 11.21
CA ALA A 116 -0.26 -3.32 10.03
C ALA A 116 -0.08 -4.41 8.96
N VAL A 117 1.11 -4.99 8.84
CA VAL A 117 1.40 -6.10 7.91
C VAL A 117 0.50 -7.28 8.27
N SER A 118 0.48 -7.66 9.55
CA SER A 118 -0.33 -8.78 9.99
C SER A 118 -1.82 -8.54 9.85
N GLN A 119 -2.26 -7.31 10.17
CA GLN A 119 -3.66 -6.91 10.01
C GLN A 119 -4.12 -7.01 8.55
N HIS A 120 -3.29 -6.59 7.60
CA HIS A 120 -3.63 -6.62 6.18
C HIS A 120 -3.67 -8.04 5.60
N VAL A 121 -2.75 -8.93 6.02
CA VAL A 121 -2.81 -10.33 5.60
C VAL A 121 -4.08 -11.00 6.17
N THR A 122 -4.37 -10.76 7.45
CA THR A 122 -5.62 -11.24 8.08
C THR A 122 -6.84 -10.75 7.31
N ASN A 123 -6.85 -9.49 6.88
CA ASN A 123 -7.93 -8.93 6.07
C ASN A 123 -8.08 -9.65 4.73
N LEU A 124 -6.99 -10.01 4.04
CA LEU A 124 -7.03 -10.72 2.76
C LEU A 124 -7.52 -12.18 2.90
N GLU A 125 -7.31 -12.78 4.06
CA GLU A 125 -7.79 -14.13 4.39
C GLU A 125 -9.28 -14.15 4.77
N ASN A 126 -9.82 -13.02 5.21
CA ASN A 126 -11.23 -12.89 5.54
C ASN A 126 -12.04 -12.44 4.31
N PRO A 127 -13.24 -13.01 4.07
CA PRO A 127 -14.13 -12.52 3.02
C PRO A 127 -14.39 -11.02 3.17
N ALA A 128 -14.60 -10.33 2.05
CA ALA A 128 -15.13 -8.97 1.94
C ALA A 128 -16.66 -8.99 1.78
N THR A 129 -17.31 -7.86 2.05
CA THR A 129 -18.73 -7.67 1.70
C THR A 129 -18.88 -7.53 0.18
N PRO A 130 -19.87 -8.19 -0.47
CA PRO A 130 -20.15 -8.02 -1.89
C PRO A 130 -20.77 -6.66 -2.21
N LEU A 131 -21.17 -5.90 -1.18
CA LEU A 131 -21.86 -4.62 -1.30
C LEU A 131 -20.90 -3.49 -0.92
N PHE A 132 -20.44 -2.73 -1.92
CA PHE A 132 -19.67 -1.51 -1.72
C PHE A 132 -20.64 -0.32 -1.71
N PHE A 133 -20.87 0.27 -0.53
CA PHE A 133 -21.63 1.51 -0.39
C PHE A 133 -20.93 2.39 0.66
N ASN A 134 -20.95 3.72 0.48
CA ASN A 134 -20.49 4.64 1.53
C ASN A 134 -21.43 4.51 2.75
N THR A 135 -20.90 4.53 3.96
CA THR A 135 -21.70 4.21 5.16
C THR A 135 -22.07 5.40 6.02
N LEU A 136 -22.04 6.63 5.50
CA LEU A 136 -22.34 7.81 6.32
C LEU A 136 -23.53 8.67 5.81
N TYR A 137 -23.82 8.73 4.51
CA TYR A 137 -24.92 9.54 3.94
C TYR A 137 -25.20 9.19 2.47
N ASP A 138 -26.30 9.74 1.90
CA ASP A 138 -26.62 9.65 0.47
C ASP A 138 -25.48 10.23 -0.39
N PRO A 139 -24.76 9.41 -1.20
CA PRO A 139 -23.64 9.88 -2.02
C PRO A 139 -24.06 10.78 -3.19
N TYR A 140 -25.37 10.93 -3.44
CA TYR A 140 -25.89 11.75 -4.53
C TYR A 140 -26.46 13.09 -4.05
N CYS A 141 -26.40 13.41 -2.75
CA CYS A 141 -26.85 14.71 -2.27
C CYS A 141 -25.79 15.80 -2.52
N GLU A 142 -26.27 16.99 -2.87
CA GLU A 142 -25.42 18.15 -3.13
C GLU A 142 -24.56 18.48 -1.90
N GLY A 143 -23.23 18.49 -2.06
CA GLY A 143 -22.27 18.72 -0.98
C GLY A 143 -21.80 17.48 -0.21
N ALA A 144 -22.18 16.27 -0.64
CA ALA A 144 -21.61 15.03 -0.08
C ALA A 144 -20.24 14.69 -0.68
N ASP A 145 -19.27 14.38 0.20
CA ASP A 145 -17.97 13.83 -0.19
C ASP A 145 -18.03 12.29 -0.33
N PHE A 146 -17.27 11.73 -1.26
CA PHE A 146 -17.12 10.28 -1.39
C PHE A 146 -16.25 9.70 -0.26
N VAL A 147 -16.84 9.39 0.90
CA VAL A 147 -16.15 8.61 1.94
C VAL A 147 -16.19 7.11 1.61
N ARG A 148 -15.00 6.50 1.54
CA ARG A 148 -14.79 5.10 1.13
C ARG A 148 -14.91 4.12 2.32
N GLY A 149 -15.59 3.00 2.10
CA GLY A 149 -15.42 1.76 2.87
C GLY A 149 -16.50 1.42 3.92
N TYR A 150 -16.54 0.13 4.30
CA TYR A 150 -17.24 -0.40 5.47
C TYR A 150 -16.19 -0.78 6.54
N PRO A 151 -16.52 -0.71 7.85
CA PRO A 151 -15.67 -1.27 8.90
C PRO A 151 -15.27 -2.72 8.58
N PHE A 152 -14.00 -3.06 8.76
CA PHE A 152 -13.51 -4.43 8.50
C PHE A 152 -14.24 -5.51 9.31
N SER A 153 -14.88 -5.12 10.42
CA SER A 153 -15.75 -5.97 11.23
C SER A 153 -17.09 -6.36 10.57
N LEU A 154 -17.47 -5.76 9.45
CA LEU A 154 -18.74 -5.99 8.74
C LEU A 154 -18.56 -6.73 7.41
N ARG A 155 -17.44 -7.44 7.23
CA ARG A 155 -17.19 -8.14 5.98
C ARG A 155 -17.87 -9.53 5.98
N SER A 156 -18.72 -9.78 4.99
CA SER A 156 -19.33 -11.09 4.74
C SER A 156 -19.66 -11.26 3.26
N GLY A 157 -19.19 -12.33 2.61
CA GLY A 157 -19.77 -12.79 1.34
C GLY A 157 -18.80 -13.22 0.23
N VAL A 158 -17.80 -12.41 -0.14
CA VAL A 158 -16.91 -12.68 -1.31
C VAL A 158 -15.43 -12.66 -0.94
N PRO A 159 -14.52 -13.32 -1.67
CA PRO A 159 -13.08 -13.25 -1.40
C PRO A 159 -12.53 -11.80 -1.43
N CYS A 160 -11.66 -11.46 -0.47
CA CYS A 160 -11.01 -10.15 -0.40
C CYS A 160 -9.71 -10.13 -1.22
N ALA A 161 -9.72 -9.40 -2.33
CA ALA A 161 -8.58 -9.38 -3.25
C ALA A 161 -7.57 -8.27 -2.94
N ALA A 162 -8.04 -7.18 -2.33
CA ALA A 162 -7.25 -6.02 -1.95
C ALA A 162 -7.67 -5.50 -0.56
N SER A 163 -6.69 -5.09 0.23
CA SER A 163 -6.87 -4.43 1.53
C SER A 163 -6.05 -3.15 1.53
N CYS A 164 -6.72 -2.00 1.58
CA CYS A 164 -6.09 -0.69 1.70
C CYS A 164 -6.22 -0.14 3.13
N GLY A 165 -5.14 0.49 3.60
CA GLY A 165 -5.09 1.25 4.84
C GLY A 165 -5.39 2.71 4.53
N LEU A 166 -5.87 3.44 5.53
CA LEU A 166 -6.08 4.89 5.41
C LEU A 166 -4.83 5.62 5.91
N TRP A 167 -4.50 6.71 5.24
CA TRP A 167 -3.60 7.72 5.80
C TRP A 167 -4.19 8.22 7.13
N LEU A 168 -3.38 8.16 8.18
CA LEU A 168 -3.75 8.70 9.48
C LEU A 168 -3.11 10.08 9.64
N ASN A 169 -3.89 11.03 10.16
CA ASN A 169 -3.51 12.41 10.54
C ASN A 169 -3.35 13.46 9.43
N LEU A 170 -3.03 13.07 8.20
CA LEU A 170 -3.03 14.00 7.06
C LEU A 170 -4.05 13.50 6.03
N ALA A 171 -4.80 14.43 5.44
CA ALA A 171 -5.63 14.11 4.31
C ALA A 171 -4.73 13.88 3.09
N ASP A 172 -4.95 12.77 2.40
CA ASP A 172 -4.38 12.52 1.08
C ASP A 172 -5.06 13.49 0.09
N LEU A 173 -4.29 14.47 -0.39
CA LEU A 173 -4.74 15.51 -1.34
C LEU A 173 -4.27 15.20 -2.78
N ASP A 174 -3.80 13.98 -3.03
CA ASP A 174 -3.21 13.58 -4.31
C ASP A 174 -4.27 13.44 -5.40
N ALA A 175 -5.55 13.37 -4.99
CA ALA A 175 -6.68 13.59 -5.87
C ALA A 175 -6.78 15.09 -6.20
N LYS A 176 -6.25 15.49 -7.37
CA LYS A 176 -6.49 16.82 -7.94
C LYS A 176 -7.97 17.02 -8.29
N GLY A 177 -8.80 17.31 -7.29
CA GLY A 177 -10.01 18.11 -7.46
C GLY A 177 -9.59 19.57 -7.44
N ASN A 178 -9.94 20.34 -8.47
CA ASN A 178 -9.68 21.78 -8.55
C ASN A 178 -10.53 22.57 -7.55
N ASP A 179 -10.44 22.29 -6.25
CA ASP A 179 -11.18 23.05 -5.25
C ASP A 179 -10.26 23.52 -4.12
N THR A 180 -9.96 24.81 -4.14
CA THR A 180 -9.16 25.54 -3.18
C THR A 180 -9.96 25.90 -1.93
N SER A 181 -10.81 24.99 -1.42
CA SER A 181 -11.56 25.24 -0.19
C SER A 181 -10.69 24.91 1.03
N GLU A 182 -10.50 25.92 1.89
CA GLU A 182 -9.81 25.78 3.17
C GLU A 182 -10.46 24.67 4.01
N VAL A 183 -9.73 23.58 4.24
CA VAL A 183 -10.22 22.46 5.05
C VAL A 183 -10.35 22.90 6.51
N VAL A 184 -11.60 23.11 6.95
CA VAL A 184 -11.92 23.25 8.37
C VAL A 184 -11.70 21.91 9.05
N SER A 185 -10.64 21.84 9.85
CA SER A 185 -10.35 20.73 10.77
C SER A 185 -11.58 20.38 11.61
N ASN A 186 -12.12 19.17 11.43
CA ASN A 186 -13.07 18.58 12.36
C ASN A 186 -12.35 18.29 13.69
N ARG A 187 -12.30 19.32 14.54
CA ARG A 187 -11.79 19.25 15.91
C ARG A 187 -12.76 18.47 16.79
N GLY A 188 -12.72 17.16 16.71
CA GLY A 188 -13.38 16.33 17.71
C GLY A 188 -13.58 14.89 17.31
N PHE A 189 -12.50 14.12 17.10
CA PHE A 189 -12.37 12.70 17.54
C PHE A 189 -11.09 11.99 17.03
N ILE A 190 -9.94 12.67 16.95
CA ILE A 190 -8.68 11.98 16.59
C ILE A 190 -7.58 12.47 17.54
N PRO A 191 -7.10 11.63 18.48
CA PRO A 191 -5.92 11.97 19.28
C PRO A 191 -4.70 12.08 18.36
N PRO A 192 -3.74 12.98 18.64
CA PRO A 192 -2.55 13.16 17.82
C PRO A 192 -1.62 11.97 18.02
N ALA A 193 -1.68 11.00 17.12
CA ALA A 193 -0.68 9.94 17.05
C ALA A 193 0.01 10.07 15.70
N LEU A 194 1.13 10.82 15.65
CA LEU A 194 2.00 10.87 14.47
C LEU A 194 2.24 9.44 13.94
N GLY A 195 1.75 9.17 12.74
CA GLY A 195 1.85 7.87 12.08
C GLY A 195 1.27 7.99 10.68
N VAL A 196 2.11 8.27 9.69
CA VAL A 196 1.71 8.17 8.28
C VAL A 196 1.80 6.69 7.93
N LEU A 197 0.69 6.10 7.50
CA LEU A 197 0.64 4.72 7.01
C LEU A 197 -0.19 4.69 5.73
N CYS A 198 0.48 4.71 4.58
CA CYS A 198 -0.10 4.16 3.36
C CYS A 198 0.27 2.69 3.31
N LEU A 199 -0.74 1.82 3.44
CA LEU A 199 -0.56 0.37 3.34
C LEU A 199 -1.50 -0.17 2.28
N PHE A 200 -0.94 -0.76 1.24
CA PHE A 200 -1.72 -1.47 0.24
C PHE A 200 -1.37 -2.94 0.29
N SER A 201 -2.36 -3.83 0.24
CA SER A 201 -2.08 -5.27 0.20
C SER A 201 -2.98 -6.00 -0.77
N LYS A 202 -2.46 -7.05 -1.40
CA LYS A 202 -3.15 -7.77 -2.47
C LYS A 202 -2.89 -9.27 -2.40
N SER A 203 -3.92 -10.06 -2.72
CA SER A 203 -3.79 -11.50 -3.00
C SER A 203 -3.53 -11.75 -4.49
N LYS A 204 -2.44 -12.45 -4.82
CA LYS A 204 -2.12 -12.83 -6.20
C LYS A 204 -3.05 -13.89 -6.76
N GLU A 205 -3.60 -14.77 -5.93
CA GLU A 205 -4.56 -15.80 -6.34
C GLU A 205 -5.85 -15.17 -6.86
N GLN A 206 -6.33 -14.13 -6.18
CA GLN A 206 -7.58 -13.46 -6.52
C GLN A 206 -7.41 -12.40 -7.61
N MET A 207 -6.21 -11.81 -7.74
CA MET A 207 -5.91 -10.80 -8.76
C MET A 207 -4.52 -11.04 -9.39
N PRO A 208 -4.38 -12.02 -10.28
CA PRO A 208 -3.11 -12.29 -10.95
C PRO A 208 -2.70 -11.12 -11.86
N PHE A 209 -1.43 -10.72 -11.80
CA PHE A 209 -0.85 -9.85 -12.82
C PHE A 209 -0.72 -10.64 -14.13
N LYS A 210 -1.68 -10.47 -15.04
CA LYS A 210 -1.55 -11.01 -16.39
C LYS A 210 -0.66 -10.09 -17.22
N LYS A 211 0.35 -10.66 -17.87
CA LYS A 211 1.04 -10.03 -19.01
C LYS A 211 0.01 -9.92 -20.13
N ILE A 212 -0.60 -8.76 -20.32
CA ILE A 212 -1.47 -8.54 -21.48
C ILE A 212 -0.52 -8.43 -22.67
N CYS A 213 -0.57 -9.41 -23.57
CA CYS A 213 0.18 -9.37 -24.81
C CYS A 213 -0.18 -8.07 -25.57
N ASN A 214 0.85 -7.39 -26.11
CA ASN A 214 0.86 -6.06 -26.75
C ASN A 214 1.22 -4.86 -25.87
N GLY A 215 2.13 -5.02 -24.90
CA GLY A 215 2.83 -3.90 -24.27
C GLY A 215 2.00 -3.06 -23.30
N THR A 216 0.75 -3.45 -23.06
CA THR A 216 -0.09 -2.86 -22.01
C THR A 216 0.13 -3.68 -20.74
N PHE A 217 1.03 -3.25 -19.85
CA PHE A 217 0.93 -3.71 -18.47
C PHE A 217 -0.44 -3.28 -17.93
N PHE A 218 -0.98 -4.03 -16.96
CA PHE A 218 -2.16 -3.67 -16.17
C PHE A 218 -2.23 -2.14 -16.07
N ASN A 219 -3.18 -1.53 -16.78
CA ASN A 219 -3.22 -0.08 -16.93
C ASN A 219 -3.18 0.49 -15.50
N THR A 220 -2.20 1.35 -15.19
CA THR A 220 -2.13 2.05 -13.90
C THR A 220 -3.48 2.68 -13.58
N ASP A 221 -4.14 3.14 -14.64
CA ASP A 221 -5.51 3.59 -14.70
C ASP A 221 -6.54 2.54 -14.21
N MET A 222 -6.42 1.24 -14.51
CA MET A 222 -7.37 0.22 -14.02
C MET A 222 -7.16 -0.10 -12.53
N PHE A 223 -5.93 -0.03 -12.02
CA PHE A 223 -5.62 -0.27 -10.62
C PHE A 223 -5.98 0.94 -9.75
N GLU A 224 -5.69 2.16 -10.24
CA GLU A 224 -6.23 3.39 -9.68
C GLU A 224 -7.75 3.46 -9.86
N ARG A 225 -8.37 2.94 -10.92
CA ARG A 225 -9.84 2.89 -11.03
C ARG A 225 -10.48 1.86 -10.10
N LEU A 226 -9.82 0.72 -9.85
CA LEU A 226 -10.30 -0.28 -8.88
C LEU A 226 -10.14 0.20 -7.42
N VAL A 227 -9.18 1.07 -7.13
CA VAL A 227 -8.87 1.57 -5.78
C VAL A 227 -9.43 2.99 -5.53
N CYS A 228 -9.49 3.83 -6.56
CA CYS A 228 -9.88 5.25 -6.56
C CYS A 228 -11.15 5.55 -7.36
N GLY A 229 -11.77 4.58 -8.04
CA GLY A 229 -13.12 4.70 -8.59
C GLY A 229 -13.32 5.81 -9.62
N TYR A 230 -12.67 5.71 -10.78
CA TYR A 230 -13.06 6.46 -11.99
C TYR A 230 -13.78 5.57 -13.01
#